data_AF-A0A0D2H4I7-F1
#
_entry.id   AF-A0A0D2H4I7-F1
#
_cell.length_a   1.000
_cell.length_b   1.000
_cell.length_c   1.000
_cell.angle_alpha   90.00
_cell.angle_beta   90.00
_cell.angle_gamma   90.00
#
_symmetry.space_group_name_H-M   'P 1'
#
loop_
_entity.id
_entity.type
_entity.pdbx_description
1 polymer ?
#
loop_
_entity_poly.entity_id
_entity_poly.type
_entity_poly.pdbx_seq_one_letter_code
_entity_poly.pdbx_strand_id
1 'polypeptide(L)'
;MAQRDNYTFENHASLPAGLGSTLASYFRSWDDPHSNNEYLNLFTPDSELVFGPTPVKGKDEIRALREAMVHPTNGPVVDLEHTFKKCFVLAGPTHEGPEVVINGTVWFKLKNGRRVDTDFASWIVFKRQQGEQLQAVFYKVYIDPAELQAAIQEMVAAE
;
A
#
# COMPACT_ATOMS: atom_id res chain seq x y z
N MET A 1 24.36 11.99 -9.04
CA MET A 1 23.34 12.54 -8.12
C MET A 1 22.84 11.36 -7.29
N ALA A 2 22.70 11.49 -5.97
CA ALA A 2 22.13 10.42 -5.15
C ALA A 2 20.70 10.14 -5.63
N GLN A 3 20.39 8.88 -5.95
CA GLN A 3 19.04 8.47 -6.31
C GLN A 3 18.13 8.74 -5.11
N ARG A 4 16.99 9.41 -5.35
CA ARG A 4 16.00 9.66 -4.30
C ARG A 4 15.46 8.32 -3.81
N ASP A 5 15.26 8.21 -2.50
CA ASP A 5 14.55 7.08 -1.91
C ASP A 5 13.05 7.13 -2.27
N ASN A 6 12.54 6.06 -2.87
CA ASN A 6 11.15 5.93 -3.32
C ASN A 6 10.15 6.01 -2.15
N TYR A 7 10.56 5.68 -0.92
CA TYR A 7 9.69 5.61 0.26
C TYR A 7 9.80 6.84 1.17
N THR A 8 10.37 7.93 0.66
CA THR A 8 10.46 9.22 1.37
C THR A 8 9.53 10.25 0.70
N PHE A 9 8.52 10.71 1.45
CA PHE A 9 7.61 11.77 1.01
C PHE A 9 8.34 13.09 0.75
N GLU A 10 7.90 13.86 -0.24
CA GLU A 10 8.40 15.21 -0.54
C GLU A 10 8.23 16.17 0.64
N ASN A 11 7.13 16.02 1.38
CA ASN A 11 6.82 16.81 2.57
C ASN A 11 7.11 16.06 3.88
N HIS A 12 8.04 15.10 3.88
CA HIS A 12 8.36 14.27 5.06
C HIS A 12 8.64 15.11 6.31
N ALA A 13 9.36 16.23 6.17
CA ALA A 13 9.71 17.11 7.29
C ALA A 13 8.50 17.78 7.96
N SER A 14 7.32 17.79 7.32
CA SER A 14 6.08 18.35 7.86
C SER A 14 5.18 17.31 8.51
N LEU A 15 5.57 16.03 8.49
CA LEU A 15 4.76 14.94 9.03
C LEU A 15 4.95 14.82 10.56
N PRO A 16 3.92 14.36 11.29
CA PRO A 16 4.08 13.91 12.67
C PRO A 16 5.23 12.91 12.82
N ALA A 17 5.91 12.97 13.95
CA ALA A 17 7.04 12.09 14.25
C ALA A 17 6.64 10.60 14.07
N GLY A 18 7.53 9.82 13.45
CA GLY A 18 7.33 8.39 13.24
C GLY A 18 6.41 8.02 12.06
N LEU A 19 5.45 8.86 11.68
CA LEU A 19 4.47 8.54 10.63
C LEU A 19 5.14 8.18 9.30
N GLY A 20 6.08 9.02 8.85
CA GLY A 20 6.79 8.80 7.58
C GLY A 20 7.57 7.48 7.59
N SER A 21 8.26 7.15 8.68
CA SER A 21 8.99 5.89 8.83
C SER A 21 8.06 4.68 8.93
N THR A 22 6.93 4.79 9.65
CA THR A 22 5.94 3.70 9.76
C THR A 22 5.37 3.34 8.39
N LEU A 23 4.99 4.35 7.60
CA LEU A 23 4.51 4.16 6.23
C LEU A 23 5.61 3.58 5.34
N ALA A 24 6.83 4.11 5.41
CA ALA A 24 7.95 3.59 4.62
C ALA A 24 8.22 2.10 4.90
N SER A 25 8.27 1.68 6.17
CA SER A 25 8.46 0.28 6.54
C SER A 25 7.33 -0.62 6.04
N TYR A 26 6.07 -0.16 6.16
CA TYR A 26 4.92 -0.89 5.62
C TYR A 26 5.03 -1.09 4.11
N PHE A 27 5.25 -0.01 3.35
CA PHE A 27 5.30 -0.10 1.89
C PHE A 27 6.48 -0.93 1.40
N ARG A 28 7.65 -0.83 2.02
CA ARG A 28 8.78 -1.72 1.69
C ARG A 28 8.44 -3.19 1.86
N SER A 29 7.75 -3.54 2.97
CA SER A 29 7.32 -4.91 3.22
C SER A 29 6.16 -5.33 2.31
N TRP A 30 5.28 -4.41 1.91
CA TRP A 30 4.19 -4.68 0.99
C TRP A 30 4.72 -4.94 -0.43
N ASP A 31 5.69 -4.15 -0.86
CA ASP A 31 6.28 -4.18 -2.20
C ASP A 31 7.24 -5.36 -2.37
N ASP A 32 7.89 -5.81 -1.30
CA ASP A 32 8.82 -6.94 -1.34
C ASP A 32 8.11 -8.27 -1.71
N PRO A 33 8.37 -8.84 -2.90
CA PRO A 33 7.76 -10.11 -3.32
C PRO A 33 8.16 -11.30 -2.41
N HIS A 34 9.20 -11.15 -1.59
CA HIS A 34 9.68 -12.15 -0.63
C HIS A 34 9.35 -11.82 0.83
N SER A 35 8.49 -10.83 1.06
CA SER A 35 8.06 -10.41 2.39
C SER A 35 7.57 -11.58 3.24
N ASN A 36 8.01 -11.61 4.50
CA ASN A 36 7.53 -12.52 5.55
C ASN A 36 6.17 -12.08 6.16
N ASN A 37 5.43 -11.22 5.46
CA ASN A 37 4.18 -10.60 5.89
C ASN A 37 4.31 -9.54 7.00
N GLU A 38 5.47 -8.91 7.16
CA GLU A 38 5.67 -7.80 8.10
C GLU A 38 4.73 -6.60 7.85
N TYR A 39 4.27 -6.39 6.61
CA TYR A 39 3.26 -5.38 6.27
C TYR A 39 1.95 -5.56 7.04
N LEU A 40 1.63 -6.77 7.51
CA LEU A 40 0.46 -7.04 8.34
C LEU A 40 0.54 -6.37 9.72
N ASN A 41 1.72 -5.92 10.15
CA ASN A 41 1.89 -5.19 11.40
C ASN A 41 1.28 -3.79 11.36
N LEU A 42 1.08 -3.23 10.16
CA LEU A 42 0.33 -1.99 10.00
C LEU A 42 -1.11 -2.15 10.48
N PHE A 43 -1.72 -3.32 10.38
CA PHE A 43 -3.16 -3.51 10.60
C PHE A 43 -3.46 -3.98 12.03
N THR A 44 -4.52 -3.43 12.63
CA THR A 44 -5.22 -4.03 13.77
C THR A 44 -5.80 -5.41 13.40
N PRO A 45 -6.15 -6.27 14.38
CA PRO A 45 -6.75 -7.57 14.09
C PRO A 45 -8.07 -7.51 13.31
N ASP A 46 -8.81 -6.40 13.46
CA ASP A 46 -10.14 -6.14 12.89
C ASP A 46 -10.13 -5.09 11.76
N SER A 47 -8.94 -4.74 11.23
CA SER A 47 -8.84 -3.70 10.20
C SER A 47 -9.61 -4.04 8.94
N GLU A 48 -10.12 -3.01 8.28
CA GLU A 48 -10.69 -3.11 6.93
C GLU A 48 -9.71 -2.54 5.90
N LEU A 49 -9.39 -3.33 4.88
CA LEU A 49 -8.67 -2.89 3.68
C LEU A 49 -9.63 -2.92 2.49
N VAL A 50 -9.73 -1.78 1.79
CA VAL A 50 -10.56 -1.62 0.61
C VAL A 50 -9.66 -1.41 -0.60
N PHE A 51 -9.62 -2.40 -1.49
CA PHE A 51 -8.95 -2.32 -2.78
C PHE A 51 -9.96 -2.65 -3.88
N GLY A 52 -10.32 -1.67 -4.70
CA GLY A 52 -11.41 -1.81 -5.68
C GLY A 52 -12.80 -1.88 -5.01
N PRO A 53 -13.74 -2.68 -5.54
CA PRO A 53 -15.13 -2.70 -5.07
C PRO A 53 -15.36 -3.52 -3.79
N THR A 54 -14.41 -4.37 -3.40
CA THR A 54 -14.61 -5.37 -2.33
C THR A 54 -13.71 -5.08 -1.12
N PRO A 55 -14.27 -4.86 0.07
CA PRO A 55 -13.49 -4.79 1.31
C PRO A 55 -13.04 -6.18 1.76
N VAL A 56 -11.87 -6.25 2.39
CA VAL A 56 -11.39 -7.43 3.15
C VAL A 56 -11.16 -7.04 4.60
N LYS A 57 -11.40 -7.97 5.53
CA LYS A 57 -11.35 -7.73 6.97
C LYS A 57 -10.38 -8.65 7.68
N GLY A 58 -9.55 -8.03 8.51
CA GLY A 58 -8.55 -8.72 9.32
C GLY A 58 -7.34 -9.20 8.52
N LYS A 59 -6.30 -9.61 9.26
CA LYS A 59 -4.98 -9.91 8.69
C LYS A 59 -4.98 -11.08 7.71
N ASP A 60 -5.82 -12.08 7.92
CA ASP A 60 -5.88 -13.27 7.06
C ASP A 60 -6.43 -12.95 5.67
N GLU A 61 -7.52 -12.17 5.59
CA GLU A 61 -8.08 -11.77 4.29
C GLU A 61 -7.20 -10.74 3.59
N ILE A 62 -6.54 -9.84 4.33
CA ILE A 62 -5.55 -8.90 3.79
C ILE A 62 -4.37 -9.67 3.16
N ARG A 63 -3.86 -10.69 3.86
CA ARG A 63 -2.80 -11.55 3.33
C ARG A 63 -3.25 -12.29 2.08
N ALA A 64 -4.44 -12.90 2.11
CA ALA A 64 -5.00 -13.61 0.96
C ALA A 64 -5.20 -12.69 -0.25
N LEU A 65 -5.67 -11.46 -0.04
CA LEU A 65 -5.79 -10.44 -1.09
C LEU A 65 -4.44 -10.13 -1.72
N ARG A 66 -3.40 -9.91 -0.89
CA ARG A 66 -2.05 -9.66 -1.40
C ARG A 66 -1.54 -10.85 -2.19
N GLU A 67 -1.60 -12.07 -1.65
CA GLU A 67 -1.10 -13.28 -2.30
C GLU A 67 -1.81 -13.59 -3.63
N ALA A 68 -3.11 -13.29 -3.73
CA ALA A 68 -3.88 -13.49 -4.96
C ALA A 68 -3.48 -12.53 -6.09
N MET A 69 -3.00 -11.32 -5.74
CA MET A 69 -2.66 -10.27 -6.69
C MET A 69 -1.16 -10.20 -6.97
N VAL A 70 -0.36 -10.25 -5.91
CA VAL A 70 1.08 -10.02 -5.85
C VAL A 70 1.74 -11.26 -5.27
N HIS A 71 2.32 -12.07 -6.13
CA HIS A 71 3.07 -13.25 -5.71
C HIS A 71 4.11 -13.59 -6.78
N PRO A 72 5.39 -13.79 -6.42
CA PRO A 72 6.49 -13.95 -7.38
C PRO A 72 6.28 -15.09 -8.39
N THR A 73 5.59 -16.15 -7.97
CA THR A 73 5.26 -17.30 -8.83
C THR A 73 3.80 -17.38 -9.31
N ASN A 74 2.83 -17.11 -8.43
CA ASN A 74 1.42 -17.48 -8.63
C ASN A 74 0.49 -16.30 -8.97
N GLY A 75 0.94 -15.07 -8.73
CA GLY A 75 0.13 -13.88 -8.91
C GLY A 75 0.21 -13.39 -10.35
N PRO A 76 -0.79 -12.62 -10.83
CA PRO A 76 -0.63 -11.92 -12.08
C PRO A 76 0.49 -10.86 -11.99
N VAL A 77 0.66 -10.22 -10.82
CA VAL A 77 1.77 -9.31 -10.51
C VAL A 77 2.87 -10.08 -9.79
N VAL A 78 4.08 -10.07 -10.34
CA VAL A 78 5.25 -10.74 -9.76
C VAL A 78 6.18 -9.79 -9.00
N ASP A 79 6.06 -8.50 -9.26
CA ASP A 79 6.86 -7.45 -8.63
C ASP A 79 6.11 -6.11 -8.74
N LEU A 80 6.30 -5.23 -7.77
CA LEU A 80 5.76 -3.88 -7.78
C LEU A 80 6.58 -2.96 -6.88
N GLU A 81 6.50 -1.66 -7.11
CA GLU A 81 7.13 -0.69 -6.21
C GLU A 81 6.38 0.64 -6.22
N HIS A 82 6.11 1.16 -5.04
CA HIS A 82 5.55 2.49 -4.84
C HIS A 82 6.67 3.54 -4.83
N THR A 83 6.38 4.70 -5.39
CA THR A 83 7.17 5.92 -5.26
C THR A 83 6.31 7.01 -4.63
N PHE A 84 6.68 7.45 -3.44
CA PHE A 84 5.92 8.42 -2.67
C PHE A 84 6.02 9.81 -3.28
N LYS A 85 4.91 10.55 -3.22
CA LYS A 85 4.84 11.97 -3.51
C LYS A 85 4.59 12.75 -2.21
N LYS A 86 3.35 12.90 -1.77
CA LYS A 86 3.00 13.65 -0.56
C LYS A 86 2.14 12.83 0.40
N CYS A 87 2.23 13.17 1.68
CA CYS A 87 1.35 12.67 2.73
C CYS A 87 0.62 13.86 3.37
N PHE A 88 -0.71 13.83 3.34
CA PHE A 88 -1.58 14.84 3.91
C PHE A 88 -2.19 14.27 5.19
N VAL A 89 -1.99 14.96 6.30
CA VAL A 89 -2.60 14.58 7.59
C VAL A 89 -3.85 15.42 7.79
N LEU A 90 -4.98 14.78 8.07
CA LEU A 90 -6.23 15.46 8.36
C LEU A 90 -6.04 16.39 9.56
N ALA A 91 -6.45 17.65 9.42
CA ALA A 91 -6.39 18.62 10.49
C ALA A 91 -7.56 18.43 11.46
N GLY A 92 -7.30 18.62 12.75
CA GLY A 92 -8.32 18.57 13.80
C GLY A 92 -8.05 17.50 14.87
N PRO A 93 -8.89 17.43 15.90
CA PRO A 93 -8.75 16.42 16.95
C PRO A 93 -9.08 15.04 16.40
N THR A 94 -8.08 14.17 16.36
CA THR A 94 -8.30 12.73 16.18
C THR A 94 -8.15 12.07 17.54
N HIS A 95 -9.23 11.50 18.09
CA HIS A 95 -9.19 10.87 19.41
C HIS A 95 -8.42 9.55 19.44
N GLU A 96 -8.24 8.90 18.28
CA GLU A 96 -7.68 7.56 18.21
C GLU A 96 -6.32 7.48 17.52
N GLY A 97 -5.98 8.38 16.59
CA GLY A 97 -4.71 8.39 15.85
C GLY A 97 -4.84 9.22 14.57
N PRO A 98 -3.73 9.52 13.86
CA PRO A 98 -3.79 10.36 12.67
C PRO A 98 -4.65 9.72 11.56
N GLU A 99 -5.37 10.55 10.84
CA GLU A 99 -5.98 10.17 9.57
C GLU A 99 -5.18 10.82 8.44
N VAL A 100 -4.86 10.05 7.41
CA VAL A 100 -3.95 10.50 6.36
C VAL A 100 -4.45 10.13 4.96
N VAL A 101 -4.10 10.97 4.00
CA VAL A 101 -4.14 10.66 2.58
C VAL A 101 -2.73 10.74 2.03
N ILE A 102 -2.24 9.66 1.44
CA ILE A 102 -0.95 9.64 0.75
C ILE A 102 -1.16 9.51 -0.74
N ASN A 103 -0.24 10.04 -1.54
CA ASN A 103 -0.23 9.82 -2.98
C ASN A 103 1.17 9.54 -3.51
N GLY A 104 1.21 9.01 -4.72
CA GLY A 104 2.42 8.66 -5.43
C GLY A 104 2.12 7.91 -6.71
N THR A 105 3.13 7.22 -7.22
CA THR A 105 3.00 6.28 -8.34
C THR A 105 3.30 4.88 -7.85
N VAL A 106 2.75 3.88 -8.53
CA VAL A 106 3.12 2.48 -8.36
C VAL A 106 3.29 1.88 -9.74
N TRP A 107 4.35 1.11 -9.92
CA TRP A 107 4.50 0.27 -11.10
C TRP A 107 4.26 -1.18 -10.73
N PHE A 108 3.60 -1.93 -11.61
CA PHE A 108 3.35 -3.35 -11.51
C PHE A 108 4.06 -4.06 -12.64
N LYS A 109 4.80 -5.10 -12.32
CA LYS A 109 5.37 -6.03 -13.29
C LYS A 109 4.54 -7.30 -13.30
N LEU A 110 3.96 -7.60 -14.45
CA LEU A 110 3.18 -8.80 -14.66
C LEU A 110 4.07 -10.01 -14.93
N LYS A 111 3.53 -11.21 -14.72
CA LYS A 111 4.22 -12.49 -14.94
C LYS A 111 4.75 -12.66 -16.37
N ASN A 112 4.07 -12.08 -17.37
CA ASN A 112 4.53 -12.06 -18.77
C ASN A 112 5.63 -11.00 -19.06
N GLY A 113 6.09 -10.27 -18.05
CA GLY A 113 7.11 -9.23 -18.17
C GLY A 113 6.58 -7.85 -18.55
N ARG A 114 5.29 -7.69 -18.85
CA ARG A 114 4.68 -6.38 -19.08
C ARG A 114 4.74 -5.54 -17.81
N ARG A 115 5.10 -4.27 -17.96
CA ARG A 115 5.05 -3.27 -16.90
C ARG A 115 3.86 -2.34 -17.11
N VAL A 116 3.15 -2.01 -16.03
CA VAL A 116 2.07 -1.03 -15.99
C VAL A 116 2.40 -0.03 -14.89
N ASP A 117 2.34 1.27 -15.19
CA ASP A 117 2.60 2.36 -14.25
C ASP A 117 1.30 3.15 -14.05
N THR A 118 0.98 3.49 -12.80
CA THR A 118 -0.21 4.30 -12.49
C THR A 118 0.00 5.16 -11.25
N ASP A 119 -0.74 6.24 -11.17
CA ASP A 119 -0.90 7.00 -9.94
C ASP A 119 -1.72 6.21 -8.92
N PHE A 120 -1.44 6.44 -7.63
CA PHE A 120 -2.26 5.95 -6.53
C PHE A 120 -2.49 7.05 -5.49
N ALA A 121 -3.58 6.89 -4.74
CA ALA A 121 -3.75 7.51 -3.45
C ALA A 121 -4.24 6.49 -2.42
N SER A 122 -3.84 6.63 -1.18
CA SER A 122 -4.37 5.79 -0.09
C SER A 122 -4.90 6.67 1.03
N TRP A 123 -6.11 6.36 1.49
CA TRP A 123 -6.70 6.94 2.68
C TRP A 123 -6.55 5.94 3.83
N ILE A 124 -5.90 6.35 4.92
CA ILE A 124 -5.61 5.48 6.06
C ILE A 124 -6.04 6.17 7.35
N VAL A 125 -6.83 5.47 8.15
CA VAL A 125 -7.23 5.89 9.50
C VAL A 125 -6.43 5.07 10.50
N PHE A 126 -5.60 5.72 11.30
CA PHE A 126 -4.80 5.06 12.32
C PHE A 126 -5.45 5.11 13.70
N LYS A 127 -5.19 4.07 14.47
CA LYS A 127 -5.33 4.00 15.91
C LYS A 127 -3.96 3.86 16.54
N ARG A 128 -3.66 4.71 17.53
CA ARG A 128 -2.49 4.60 18.39
C ARG A 128 -2.74 3.48 19.38
N GLN A 129 -1.88 2.46 19.32
CA GLN A 129 -1.83 1.38 20.29
C GLN A 129 -1.03 1.82 21.52
N GLN A 130 -0.72 0.91 22.45
CA GLN A 130 0.12 1.25 23.60
C GLN A 130 1.46 1.87 23.14
N GLY A 131 1.80 3.05 23.66
CA GLY A 131 2.99 3.81 23.24
C GLY A 131 2.75 4.61 21.95
N GLU A 132 3.75 4.64 21.07
CA GLU A 132 3.71 5.40 19.81
C GLU A 132 3.45 4.52 18.57
N GLN A 133 3.06 3.26 18.76
CA GLN A 133 2.77 2.37 17.63
C GLN A 133 1.44 2.76 17.00
N LEU A 134 1.46 3.03 15.70
CA LEU A 134 0.26 3.27 14.91
C LEU A 134 -0.13 1.99 14.18
N GLN A 135 -1.42 1.66 14.24
CA GLN A 135 -2.02 0.63 13.40
C GLN A 135 -3.22 1.20 12.65
N ALA A 136 -3.36 0.88 11.36
CA ALA A 136 -4.53 1.21 10.57
C ALA A 136 -5.73 0.42 11.11
N VAL A 137 -6.87 1.09 11.29
CA VAL A 137 -8.18 0.45 11.48
C VAL A 137 -8.97 0.42 10.18
N PHE A 138 -8.66 1.34 9.27
CA PHE A 138 -9.23 1.43 7.93
C PHE A 138 -8.14 1.86 6.95
N TYR A 139 -8.10 1.20 5.80
CA TYR A 139 -7.22 1.53 4.68
C TYR A 139 -8.02 1.42 3.40
N LYS A 140 -8.07 2.48 2.59
CA LYS A 140 -8.62 2.43 1.23
C LYS A 140 -7.62 2.88 0.18
N VAL A 141 -7.46 2.08 -0.87
CA VAL A 141 -6.65 2.39 -2.05
C VAL A 141 -7.53 2.96 -3.15
N TYR A 142 -7.07 4.06 -3.74
CA TYR A 142 -7.59 4.65 -4.96
C TYR A 142 -6.52 4.52 -6.05
N ILE A 143 -6.87 3.83 -7.11
CA ILE A 143 -6.03 3.56 -8.29
C ILE A 143 -6.97 3.53 -9.50
N ASP A 144 -6.50 3.93 -10.68
CA ASP A 144 -7.20 3.62 -11.93
C ASP A 144 -6.86 2.17 -12.31
N PRO A 145 -7.80 1.22 -12.21
CA PRO A 145 -7.50 -0.18 -12.48
C PRO A 145 -7.50 -0.51 -13.97
N ALA A 146 -7.91 0.41 -14.87
CA ALA A 146 -8.26 0.06 -16.25
C ALA A 146 -7.10 -0.57 -17.02
N GLU A 147 -5.92 0.07 -17.00
CA GLU A 147 -4.75 -0.46 -17.71
C GLU A 147 -4.23 -1.75 -17.07
N LEU A 148 -4.14 -1.80 -15.74
CA LEU A 148 -3.69 -2.99 -15.02
C LEU A 148 -4.62 -4.18 -15.31
N GLN A 149 -5.93 -3.97 -15.25
CA GLN A 149 -6.93 -5.00 -15.51
C GLN A 149 -6.88 -5.49 -16.96
N ALA A 150 -6.78 -4.57 -17.94
CA ALA A 150 -6.64 -4.94 -19.35
C ALA A 150 -5.37 -5.76 -19.59
N ALA A 151 -4.24 -5.34 -19.00
CA ALA A 151 -2.97 -6.04 -19.11
C ALA A 151 -3.00 -7.45 -18.50
N ILE A 152 -3.69 -7.62 -17.36
CA ILE A 152 -3.90 -8.93 -16.73
C ILE A 152 -4.81 -9.80 -17.61
N GLN A 153 -5.89 -9.26 -18.17
CA GLN A 153 -6.80 -10.00 -19.05
C GLN A 153 -6.10 -10.48 -20.33
N GLU A 154 -5.32 -9.62 -20.98
CA GLU A 154 -4.53 -9.97 -22.16
C GLU A 154 -3.51 -11.08 -21.85
N MET A 155 -2.85 -11.00 -20.68
CA MET A 155 -1.91 -12.03 -20.23
C MET A 155 -2.61 -13.37 -20.05
N VAL A 156 -3.73 -13.40 -19.33
CA VAL A 156 -4.50 -14.64 -19.08
C VAL A 156 -5.05 -15.24 -20.37
N ALA A 157 -5.44 -14.41 -21.35
CA ALA A 157 -5.92 -14.88 -22.65
C ALA A 157 -4.82 -15.47 -23.54
N ALA A 158 -3.54 -15.22 -23.22
CA ALA A 158 -2.39 -15.70 -23.98
C ALA A 158 -1.71 -16.95 -23.36
N GLU A 159 -2.10 -17.37 -22.15
CA GLU A 159 -1.68 -18.62 -21.50
C GLU A 159 -2.47 -19.83 -22.00
#